data_AF-K6UNM2-F1
#
_entry.id   AF-K6UNM2-F1
#
_cell.length_a   1.000
_cell.length_b   1.000
_cell.length_c   1.000
_cell.angle_alpha   90.00
_cell.angle_beta   90.00
_cell.angle_gamma   90.00
#
_symmetry.space_group_name_H-M   'P 1'
#
loop_
_entity.id
_entity.type
_entity.pdbx_description
1 polymer ?
#
loop_
_entity_poly.entity_id
_entity_poly.type
_entity_poly.pdbx_seq_one_letter_code
_entity_poly.pdbx_strand_id
1 'polypeptide(L)'
;MTLDSKIYTLLEFEEQNNSEFSQTNLNVLYKAFFNNECSGNSYSYYDYCEQDESYELKDQHRELYKKFERNLKLITNDTDYYGRYGTDNVKLCFYLKYWFYDQLIVNNFTNENIAKILKLWNERKEKKCANCDCEFDVKNLYEIKILKNIYDYFFFLDAYKDISKISTKISKKNYCKYVALGSTYLSTYEKNCKSDNGSFCKEFKKYIKKYVKLDDKNYITCDDASSNAFFNGSLFIKIITINLIYVA
;
A
#
# COMPACT_ATOMS: atom_id res chain seq x y z
N MET A 1 1.99 19.33 -5.02
CA MET A 1 0.88 18.91 -4.15
C MET A 1 1.48 18.58 -2.80
N THR A 2 1.13 19.31 -1.76
CA THR A 2 1.40 18.92 -0.37
C THR A 2 0.35 17.90 0.06
N LEU A 3 0.76 16.85 0.77
CA LEU A 3 -0.15 15.87 1.34
C LEU A 3 -0.65 16.40 2.67
N ASP A 4 -1.50 17.42 2.61
CA ASP A 4 -2.13 18.04 3.80
C ASP A 4 -3.31 17.20 4.32
N SER A 5 -3.65 16.11 3.62
CA SER A 5 -4.67 15.16 4.05
C SER A 5 -4.12 14.14 5.04
N LYS A 6 -4.87 13.90 6.13
CA LYS A 6 -4.68 12.75 7.03
C LYS A 6 -4.47 11.47 6.22
N ILE A 7 -3.46 10.68 6.60
CA ILE A 7 -3.23 9.32 6.10
C ILE A 7 -4.02 8.36 6.95
N TYR A 8 -4.75 7.46 6.29
CA TYR A 8 -5.55 6.45 6.95
C TYR A 8 -4.84 5.09 6.87
N THR A 9 -4.90 4.37 7.97
CA THR A 9 -4.36 3.02 8.12
C THR A 9 -5.42 1.97 7.81
N LEU A 10 -5.02 0.72 7.56
CA LEU A 10 -5.97 -0.37 7.33
C LEU A 10 -7.02 -0.46 8.45
N LEU A 11 -6.58 -0.34 9.71
CA LEU A 11 -7.44 -0.43 10.89
C LEU A 11 -8.51 0.67 10.94
N GLU A 12 -8.21 1.87 10.43
CA GLU A 12 -9.16 2.98 10.40
C GLU A 12 -10.23 2.85 9.32
N PHE A 13 -10.01 2.05 8.26
CA PHE A 13 -11.07 1.76 7.29
C PHE A 13 -12.08 0.74 7.81
N GLU A 14 -11.66 -0.12 8.73
CA GLU A 14 -12.42 -1.27 9.19
C GLU A 14 -13.27 -1.02 10.44
N GLU A 15 -13.60 0.24 10.73
CA GLU A 15 -14.58 0.58 11.76
C GLU A 15 -15.87 -0.24 11.55
N GLN A 16 -16.11 -1.22 12.44
CA GLN A 16 -17.30 -2.08 12.53
C GLN A 16 -17.46 -3.17 11.45
N ASN A 17 -16.58 -4.18 11.44
CA ASN A 17 -16.83 -5.48 10.77
C ASN A 17 -17.33 -5.38 9.32
N ASN A 18 -16.69 -4.54 8.50
CA ASN A 18 -17.02 -4.45 7.08
C ASN A 18 -16.74 -5.79 6.38
N SER A 19 -17.80 -6.51 6.02
CA SER A 19 -17.73 -7.85 5.45
C SER A 19 -17.02 -7.89 4.09
N GLU A 20 -17.09 -6.80 3.34
CA GLU A 20 -16.46 -6.68 2.03
C GLU A 20 -14.93 -6.69 2.17
N PHE A 21 -14.39 -6.02 3.20
CA PHE A 21 -12.94 -6.02 3.46
C PHE A 21 -12.44 -7.34 4.02
N SER A 22 -13.18 -7.98 4.93
CA SER A 22 -12.75 -9.22 5.58
C SER A 22 -12.55 -10.39 4.63
N GLN A 23 -13.17 -10.33 3.44
CA GLN A 23 -13.08 -11.37 2.41
C GLN A 23 -11.93 -11.17 1.41
N THR A 24 -11.26 -10.02 1.42
CA THR A 24 -10.13 -9.78 0.50
C THR A 24 -8.89 -10.55 0.93
N ASN A 25 -8.17 -11.13 -0.04
CA ASN A 25 -6.92 -11.84 0.24
C ASN A 25 -5.89 -10.92 0.92
N LEU A 26 -5.84 -9.64 0.50
CA LEU A 26 -4.93 -8.65 1.08
C LEU A 26 -5.18 -8.50 2.59
N ASN A 27 -6.43 -8.36 3.03
CA ASN A 27 -6.74 -8.16 4.45
C ASN A 27 -6.47 -9.43 5.27
N VAL A 28 -6.86 -10.59 4.75
CA VAL A 28 -6.60 -11.88 5.41
C VAL A 28 -5.11 -12.10 5.58
N LEU A 29 -4.31 -11.91 4.52
CA LEU A 29 -2.86 -12.03 4.57
C LEU A 29 -2.24 -11.01 5.53
N TYR A 30 -2.66 -9.74 5.47
CA TYR A 30 -2.19 -8.70 6.37
C TYR A 30 -2.34 -9.12 7.83
N LYS A 31 -3.55 -9.53 8.24
CA LYS A 31 -3.88 -9.76 9.65
C LYS A 31 -3.39 -11.10 10.17
N ALA A 32 -3.69 -12.17 9.45
CA ALA A 32 -3.46 -13.53 9.94
C ALA A 32 -2.03 -14.03 9.66
N PHE A 33 -1.35 -13.45 8.67
CA PHE A 33 -0.04 -13.93 8.22
C PHE A 33 1.05 -12.89 8.46
N PHE A 34 0.95 -11.72 7.81
CA PHE A 34 2.05 -10.74 7.80
C PHE A 34 2.26 -10.06 9.14
N ASN A 35 1.19 -9.76 9.88
CA ASN A 35 1.30 -9.10 11.18
C ASN A 35 1.53 -10.05 12.36
N ASN A 36 1.54 -11.37 12.13
CA ASN A 36 1.76 -12.35 13.19
C ASN A 36 3.10 -12.10 13.91
N GLU A 37 3.13 -12.32 15.22
CA GLU A 37 4.32 -12.12 16.06
C GLU A 37 5.40 -13.17 15.80
N CYS A 38 6.64 -12.86 16.20
CA CYS A 38 7.77 -13.79 16.11
C CYS A 38 8.05 -14.51 17.44
N SER A 39 7.10 -14.55 18.39
CA SER A 39 7.22 -15.21 19.70
C SER A 39 6.20 -16.35 19.90
N GLY A 40 6.66 -17.57 20.22
CA GLY A 40 5.84 -18.73 20.65
C GLY A 40 6.34 -20.09 20.12
N ASN A 41 5.79 -21.20 20.66
CA ASN A 41 6.46 -22.51 20.76
C ASN A 41 5.93 -23.63 19.85
N SER A 42 5.17 -23.37 18.79
CA SER A 42 4.80 -24.42 17.84
C SER A 42 4.27 -23.81 16.56
N TYR A 43 4.74 -24.30 15.40
CA TYR A 43 4.34 -24.06 13.99
C TYR A 43 5.51 -23.52 13.14
N SER A 44 5.62 -24.03 11.90
CA SER A 44 6.71 -23.85 10.93
C SER A 44 7.07 -22.41 10.54
N TYR A 45 6.29 -21.41 10.96
CA TYR A 45 6.58 -20.00 10.69
C TYR A 45 7.68 -19.43 11.61
N TYR A 46 7.91 -20.03 12.78
CA TYR A 46 8.99 -19.61 13.69
C TYR A 46 10.37 -19.96 13.13
N ASP A 47 10.47 -21.00 12.31
CA ASP A 47 11.72 -21.39 11.67
C ASP A 47 12.27 -20.26 10.77
N TYR A 48 11.39 -19.35 10.32
CA TYR A 48 11.74 -18.16 9.54
C TYR A 48 11.88 -16.88 10.38
N CYS A 49 11.44 -16.88 11.64
CA CYS A 49 11.67 -15.80 12.61
C CYS A 49 13.01 -16.04 13.33
N GLU A 50 14.10 -15.49 12.80
CA GLU A 50 15.39 -15.67 13.43
C GLU A 50 15.50 -14.95 14.78
N GLN A 51 16.16 -15.61 15.73
CA GLN A 51 16.50 -15.04 17.04
C GLN A 51 17.67 -14.06 16.99
N ASP A 52 18.23 -13.72 15.82
CA ASP A 52 19.44 -12.89 15.74
C ASP A 52 19.21 -11.50 16.38
N GLU A 53 19.66 -11.33 17.63
CA GLU A 53 19.49 -10.10 18.41
C GLU A 53 20.52 -9.01 18.04
N SER A 54 21.41 -9.27 17.07
CA SER A 54 22.47 -8.32 16.68
C SER A 54 21.98 -7.09 15.91
N TYR A 55 20.67 -6.90 15.75
CA TYR A 55 20.14 -5.72 15.06
C TYR A 55 20.52 -4.44 15.82
N GLU A 56 21.26 -3.53 15.17
CA GLU A 56 21.45 -2.14 15.62
C GLU A 56 20.17 -1.30 15.37
N LEU A 57 19.02 -1.83 15.80
CA LEU A 57 17.71 -1.20 15.69
C LEU A 57 17.12 -0.99 17.09
N LYS A 58 16.35 0.09 17.25
CA LYS A 58 15.49 0.28 18.43
C LYS A 58 14.49 -0.87 18.54
N ASP A 59 14.12 -1.25 19.77
CA ASP A 59 13.29 -2.44 20.02
C ASP A 59 11.98 -2.48 19.23
N GLN A 60 11.25 -1.36 19.15
CA GLN A 60 10.03 -1.29 18.34
C GLN A 60 10.27 -1.53 16.83
N HIS A 61 11.44 -1.15 16.31
CA HIS A 61 11.79 -1.37 14.90
C HIS A 61 12.27 -2.80 14.66
N ARG A 62 12.80 -3.45 15.71
CA ARG A 62 13.29 -4.83 15.68
C ARG A 62 12.15 -5.80 15.38
N GLU A 63 11.02 -5.65 16.06
CA GLU A 63 9.86 -6.53 15.83
C GLU A 63 9.26 -6.37 14.44
N LEU A 64 9.15 -5.13 13.93
CA LEU A 64 8.73 -4.91 12.55
C LEU A 64 9.71 -5.54 11.56
N TYR A 65 11.01 -5.38 11.79
CA TYR A 65 12.06 -5.95 10.94
C TYR A 65 12.01 -7.48 10.91
N LYS A 66 11.84 -8.14 12.07
CA LYS A 66 11.68 -9.60 12.15
C LYS A 66 10.49 -10.09 11.32
N LYS A 67 9.33 -9.44 11.45
CA LYS A 67 8.13 -9.77 10.65
C LYS A 67 8.38 -9.56 9.16
N PHE A 68 9.01 -8.45 8.78
CA PHE A 68 9.37 -8.12 7.41
C PHE A 68 10.28 -9.20 6.79
N GLU A 69 11.36 -9.57 7.48
CA GLU A 69 12.28 -10.61 7.02
C GLU A 69 11.60 -11.97 6.90
N ARG A 70 10.83 -12.39 7.91
CA ARG A 70 10.06 -13.65 7.88
C ARG A 70 9.15 -13.70 6.66
N ASN A 71 8.36 -12.64 6.44
CA ASN A 71 7.40 -12.61 5.33
C ASN A 71 8.10 -12.70 3.98
N LEU A 72 9.28 -12.10 3.82
CA LEU A 72 10.04 -12.20 2.57
C LEU A 72 10.58 -13.60 2.32
N LYS A 73 11.09 -14.27 3.36
CA LYS A 73 11.53 -15.67 3.27
C LYS A 73 10.38 -16.59 2.90
N LEU A 74 9.20 -16.44 3.53
CA LEU A 74 8.02 -17.24 3.24
C LEU A 74 7.52 -17.04 1.79
N ILE A 75 7.40 -15.80 1.32
CA ILE A 75 7.00 -15.52 -0.07
C ILE A 75 7.98 -16.10 -1.09
N THR A 76 9.25 -16.25 -0.72
CA THR A 76 10.27 -16.77 -1.64
C THR A 76 10.35 -18.28 -1.62
N ASN A 77 10.28 -18.90 -0.45
CA ASN A 77 10.62 -20.31 -0.27
C ASN A 77 9.42 -21.23 -0.06
N ASP A 78 8.28 -20.70 0.39
CA ASP A 78 7.12 -21.51 0.80
C ASP A 78 5.80 -20.74 0.62
N THR A 79 5.41 -20.51 -0.63
CA THR A 79 4.15 -19.82 -0.92
C THR A 79 2.91 -20.66 -0.67
N ASP A 80 3.06 -21.99 -0.61
CA ASP A 80 1.98 -22.91 -0.23
C ASP A 80 1.47 -22.64 1.19
N TYR A 81 2.30 -22.01 2.05
CA TYR A 81 1.88 -21.49 3.35
C TYR A 81 0.67 -20.53 3.26
N TYR A 82 0.57 -19.74 2.19
CA TYR A 82 -0.57 -18.85 1.95
C TYR A 82 -1.78 -19.59 1.34
N GLY A 83 -1.58 -20.84 0.92
CA GLY A 83 -2.61 -21.77 0.43
C GLY A 83 -3.57 -21.11 -0.54
N ARG A 84 -4.86 -21.12 -0.18
CA ARG A 84 -5.95 -20.60 -1.02
C ARG A 84 -5.93 -19.08 -1.27
N TYR A 85 -5.10 -18.31 -0.54
CA TYR A 85 -5.03 -16.85 -0.70
C TYR A 85 -4.08 -16.44 -1.85
N GLY A 86 -3.34 -17.40 -2.41
CA GLY A 86 -2.57 -17.27 -3.64
C GLY A 86 -1.11 -17.66 -3.45
N THR A 87 -0.52 -18.21 -4.52
CA THR A 87 0.88 -18.66 -4.56
C THR A 87 1.74 -17.84 -5.53
N ASP A 88 1.18 -16.82 -6.20
CA ASP A 88 1.93 -15.89 -7.05
C ASP A 88 2.80 -14.96 -6.19
N ASN A 89 4.11 -15.22 -6.18
CA ASN A 89 5.10 -14.46 -5.41
C ASN A 89 5.03 -12.94 -5.67
N VAL A 90 4.76 -12.52 -6.92
CA VAL A 90 4.69 -11.10 -7.27
C VAL A 90 3.44 -10.46 -6.68
N LYS A 91 2.32 -11.17 -6.66
CA LYS A 91 1.07 -10.70 -6.05
C LYS A 91 1.16 -10.68 -4.52
N LEU A 92 1.77 -11.70 -3.93
CA LEU A 92 2.06 -11.75 -2.50
C LEU A 92 3.01 -10.63 -2.09
N CYS A 93 4.04 -10.35 -2.88
CA CYS A 93 4.94 -9.22 -2.68
C CYS A 93 4.19 -7.88 -2.73
N PHE A 94 3.26 -7.70 -3.68
CA PHE A 94 2.39 -6.52 -3.73
C PHE A 94 1.57 -6.35 -2.43
N TYR A 95 0.99 -7.44 -1.89
CA TYR A 95 0.29 -7.39 -0.60
C TYR A 95 1.23 -7.11 0.58
N LEU A 96 2.44 -7.69 0.59
CA LEU A 96 3.42 -7.45 1.63
C LEU A 96 3.88 -5.99 1.65
N LYS A 97 4.00 -5.36 0.48
CA LYS A 97 4.34 -3.93 0.36
C LYS A 97 3.29 -3.04 0.97
N TYR A 98 2.02 -3.34 0.72
CA TYR A 98 0.92 -2.66 1.40
C TYR A 98 1.06 -2.75 2.92
N TRP A 99 1.25 -3.96 3.45
CA TRP A 99 1.44 -4.17 4.89
C TRP A 99 2.64 -3.39 5.43
N PHE A 100 3.79 -3.47 4.75
CA PHE A 100 5.02 -2.80 5.20
C PHE A 100 4.83 -1.29 5.25
N TYR A 101 4.26 -0.68 4.21
CA TYR A 101 4.02 0.77 4.17
C TYR A 101 3.01 1.22 5.21
N ASP A 102 1.93 0.46 5.42
CA ASP A 102 0.96 0.73 6.50
C ASP A 102 1.63 0.67 7.88
N GLN A 103 2.44 -0.36 8.14
CA GLN A 103 3.16 -0.53 9.40
C GLN A 103 4.17 0.59 9.67
N LEU A 104 4.89 1.06 8.65
CA LEU A 104 5.78 2.22 8.79
C LEU A 104 5.01 3.47 9.24
N ILE A 105 3.79 3.67 8.74
CA ILE A 105 2.93 4.80 9.11
C ILE A 105 2.38 4.62 10.53
N VAL A 106 1.80 3.45 10.84
CA VAL A 106 1.24 3.12 12.17
C VAL A 106 2.27 3.33 13.27
N ASN A 107 3.52 2.91 13.02
CA ASN A 107 4.60 2.98 13.99
C ASN A 107 5.44 4.27 13.90
N ASN A 108 4.95 5.30 13.19
CA ASN A 108 5.56 6.63 13.09
C ASN A 108 7.05 6.62 12.66
N PHE A 109 7.41 5.81 11.68
CA PHE A 109 8.77 5.74 11.19
C PHE A 109 9.19 7.05 10.49
N THR A 110 10.42 7.48 10.73
CA THR A 110 11.06 8.57 9.97
C THR A 110 11.80 8.04 8.74
N ASN A 111 12.15 8.91 7.79
CA ASN A 111 13.00 8.57 6.64
C ASN A 111 14.31 7.89 7.07
N GLU A 112 14.92 8.34 8.16
CA GLU A 112 16.15 7.75 8.69
C GLU A 112 15.92 6.31 9.19
N ASN A 113 14.80 6.06 9.88
CA ASN A 113 14.47 4.71 10.35
C ASN A 113 14.21 3.75 9.18
N ILE A 114 13.49 4.21 8.16
CA ILE A 114 13.23 3.43 6.95
C ILE A 114 14.54 3.12 6.23
N ALA A 115 15.41 4.11 6.04
CA ALA A 115 16.70 3.93 5.41
C ALA A 115 17.58 2.91 6.16
N LYS A 116 17.56 2.92 7.51
CA LYS A 116 18.28 1.94 8.33
C LYS A 116 17.75 0.52 8.14
N ILE A 117 16.44 0.31 8.19
CA ILE A 117 15.81 -1.01 7.96
C ILE A 117 16.17 -1.55 6.56
N LEU A 118 16.00 -0.72 5.52
CA LEU A 118 16.23 -1.17 4.15
C LEU A 118 17.72 -1.38 3.86
N LYS A 119 18.62 -0.63 4.49
CA LYS A 119 20.07 -0.86 4.41
C LYS A 119 20.42 -2.22 5.02
N LEU A 120 19.97 -2.46 6.25
CA LEU A 120 20.19 -3.72 6.97
C LEU A 120 19.69 -4.93 6.17
N TRP A 121 18.48 -4.84 5.61
CA TRP A 121 17.95 -5.90 4.74
C TRP A 121 18.84 -6.14 3.53
N ASN A 122 19.25 -5.08 2.82
CA ASN A 122 20.09 -5.22 1.63
C ASN A 122 21.46 -5.83 1.92
N GLU A 123 22.04 -5.59 3.10
CA GLU A 123 23.31 -6.19 3.53
C GLU A 123 23.18 -7.69 3.88
N ARG A 124 21.98 -8.11 4.31
CA ARG A 124 21.72 -9.48 4.78
C ARG A 124 21.02 -10.37 3.74
N LYS A 125 20.31 -9.78 2.77
CA LYS A 125 19.40 -10.51 1.87
C LYS A 125 20.09 -11.61 1.07
N GLU A 126 21.33 -11.43 0.62
CA GLU A 126 22.03 -12.48 -0.15
C GLU A 126 22.23 -13.77 0.66
N LYS A 127 22.50 -13.64 1.97
CA LYS A 127 22.66 -14.78 2.87
C LYS A 127 21.32 -15.33 3.36
N LYS A 128 20.36 -14.45 3.61
CA LYS A 128 19.08 -14.78 4.27
C LYS A 128 17.98 -15.18 3.29
N CYS A 129 18.07 -14.72 2.04
CA CYS A 129 17.09 -14.93 1.00
C CYS A 129 17.69 -14.65 -0.39
N ALA A 130 18.61 -15.51 -0.84
CA ALA A 130 19.35 -15.31 -2.09
C ALA A 130 18.44 -15.12 -3.33
N ASN A 131 17.25 -15.71 -3.32
CA ASN A 131 16.28 -15.66 -4.42
C ASN A 131 15.10 -14.70 -4.15
N CYS A 132 15.22 -13.79 -3.17
CA CYS A 132 14.15 -12.83 -2.87
C CYS A 132 14.00 -11.79 -4.00
N ASP A 133 12.96 -11.95 -4.83
CA ASP A 133 12.65 -11.01 -5.93
C ASP A 133 11.81 -9.79 -5.51
N CYS A 134 11.34 -9.79 -4.26
CA CYS A 134 10.54 -8.71 -3.68
C CYS A 134 11.45 -7.58 -3.14
N GLU A 135 11.70 -6.59 -3.99
CA GLU A 135 12.62 -5.46 -3.72
C GLU A 135 11.93 -4.29 -3.01
N PHE A 136 12.62 -3.59 -2.11
CA PHE A 136 12.12 -2.42 -1.39
C PHE A 136 13.13 -1.27 -1.43
N ASP A 137 12.90 -0.30 -2.32
CA ASP A 137 13.86 0.78 -2.57
C ASP A 137 13.37 2.19 -2.21
N VAL A 138 12.07 2.34 -1.93
CA VAL A 138 11.47 3.63 -1.56
C VAL A 138 11.76 3.92 -0.08
N LYS A 139 12.59 4.94 0.17
CA LYS A 139 13.06 5.32 1.51
C LYS A 139 12.38 6.57 2.06
N ASN A 140 11.74 7.34 1.19
CA ASN A 140 11.11 8.60 1.56
C ASN A 140 9.68 8.34 2.05
N LEU A 141 9.36 8.76 3.27
CA LEU A 141 8.05 8.57 3.88
C LEU A 141 6.93 9.28 3.11
N TYR A 142 7.21 10.44 2.51
CA TYR A 142 6.23 11.15 1.68
C TYR A 142 5.86 10.33 0.43
N GLU A 143 6.86 9.76 -0.24
CA GLU A 143 6.67 8.84 -1.36
C GLU A 143 5.90 7.57 -0.95
N ILE A 144 6.23 7.00 0.22
CA ILE A 144 5.53 5.86 0.80
C ILE A 144 4.07 6.18 1.06
N LYS A 145 3.76 7.37 1.58
CA LYS A 145 2.37 7.79 1.83
C LYS A 145 1.56 7.91 0.54
N ILE A 146 2.18 8.37 -0.55
CA ILE A 146 1.54 8.39 -1.87
C ILE A 146 1.27 6.96 -2.36
N LEU A 147 2.27 6.07 -2.32
CA LEU A 147 2.10 4.67 -2.72
C LEU A 147 1.02 4.00 -1.88
N LYS A 148 1.03 4.21 -0.56
CA LYS A 148 0.02 3.69 0.35
C LYS A 148 -1.38 4.14 -0.03
N ASN A 149 -1.58 5.41 -0.36
CA ASN A 149 -2.88 5.89 -0.80
C ASN A 149 -3.37 5.23 -2.11
N ILE A 150 -2.45 4.93 -3.04
CA ILE A 150 -2.80 4.16 -4.24
C ILE A 150 -3.17 2.71 -3.89
N TYR A 151 -2.44 2.07 -2.97
CA TYR A 151 -2.80 0.75 -2.47
C TYR A 151 -4.14 0.76 -1.73
N ASP A 152 -4.46 1.81 -0.98
CA ASP A 152 -5.76 1.97 -0.34
C ASP A 152 -6.86 2.03 -1.39
N TYR A 153 -6.69 2.83 -2.43
CA TYR A 153 -7.62 2.82 -3.55
C TYR A 153 -7.81 1.41 -4.15
N PHE A 154 -6.72 0.66 -4.38
CA PHE A 154 -6.79 -0.74 -4.78
C PHE A 154 -7.57 -1.60 -3.79
N PHE A 155 -7.36 -1.42 -2.49
CA PHE A 155 -8.04 -2.20 -1.47
C PHE A 155 -9.57 -2.03 -1.54
N PHE A 156 -10.06 -0.81 -1.77
CA PHE A 156 -11.48 -0.56 -2.01
C PHE A 156 -11.96 -1.16 -3.35
N LEU A 157 -11.17 -1.07 -4.42
CA LEU A 157 -11.50 -1.75 -5.69
C LEU A 157 -11.60 -3.28 -5.50
N ASP A 158 -10.70 -3.88 -4.74
CA ASP A 158 -10.68 -5.32 -4.50
C ASP A 158 -11.85 -5.76 -3.62
N ALA A 159 -12.25 -4.97 -2.63
CA ALA A 159 -13.36 -5.28 -1.74
C ALA A 159 -14.74 -5.14 -2.41
N TYR A 160 -14.97 -4.04 -3.12
CA TYR A 160 -16.30 -3.71 -3.66
C TYR A 160 -16.48 -4.08 -5.14
N LYS A 161 -15.38 -4.29 -5.88
CA LYS A 161 -15.31 -4.62 -7.31
C LYS A 161 -15.95 -3.60 -8.26
N ASP A 162 -16.51 -2.51 -7.74
CA ASP A 162 -17.32 -1.54 -8.47
C ASP A 162 -17.23 -0.15 -7.83
N ILE A 163 -16.84 0.87 -8.62
CA ILE A 163 -16.64 2.24 -8.13
C ILE A 163 -17.93 2.91 -7.66
N SER A 164 -19.08 2.61 -8.28
CA SER A 164 -20.37 3.15 -7.84
C SER A 164 -20.76 2.59 -6.46
N LYS A 165 -20.44 1.32 -6.20
CA LYS A 165 -20.62 0.72 -4.87
C LYS A 165 -19.68 1.33 -3.84
N ILE A 166 -18.40 1.54 -4.19
CA ILE A 166 -17.44 2.25 -3.34
C ILE A 166 -18.03 3.61 -2.95
N SER A 167 -18.41 4.42 -3.94
CA SER A 167 -18.95 5.76 -3.74
C SER A 167 -20.14 5.75 -2.79
N THR A 168 -21.11 4.87 -3.04
CA THR A 168 -22.32 4.76 -2.19
C THR A 168 -21.99 4.38 -0.76
N LYS A 169 -21.00 3.50 -0.55
CA LYS A 169 -20.62 2.99 0.78
C LYS A 169 -19.80 3.99 1.57
N ILE A 170 -19.00 4.82 0.91
CA ILE A 170 -17.99 5.64 1.56
C ILE A 170 -18.24 7.14 1.42
N SER A 171 -19.23 7.61 0.64
CA SER A 171 -19.40 9.03 0.30
C SER A 171 -19.38 9.96 1.52
N LYS A 172 -19.96 9.51 2.64
CA LYS A 172 -20.08 10.27 3.90
C LYS A 172 -18.96 9.99 4.91
N LYS A 173 -18.04 9.08 4.60
CA LYS A 173 -16.91 8.72 5.47
C LYS A 173 -15.82 9.79 5.36
N ASN A 174 -15.19 10.11 6.49
CA ASN A 174 -14.09 11.08 6.57
C ASN A 174 -12.91 10.74 5.64
N TYR A 175 -12.71 9.45 5.34
CA TYR A 175 -11.68 8.96 4.43
C TYR A 175 -12.08 8.95 2.96
N CYS A 176 -13.31 9.31 2.57
CA CYS A 176 -13.74 9.23 1.17
C CYS A 176 -12.81 10.00 0.23
N LYS A 177 -12.54 11.27 0.55
CA LYS A 177 -11.67 12.14 -0.25
C LYS A 177 -10.24 11.61 -0.31
N TYR A 178 -9.77 11.00 0.78
CA TYR A 178 -8.47 10.33 0.81
C TYR A 178 -8.45 9.13 -0.15
N VAL A 179 -9.43 8.23 -0.10
CA VAL A 179 -9.48 7.06 -0.99
C VAL A 179 -9.60 7.49 -2.47
N ALA A 180 -10.43 8.50 -2.75
CA ALA A 180 -10.57 9.07 -4.09
C ALA A 180 -9.23 9.64 -4.63
N LEU A 181 -8.43 10.27 -3.77
CA LEU A 181 -7.11 10.82 -4.13
C LEU A 181 -6.14 9.75 -4.65
N GLY A 182 -6.28 8.50 -4.21
CA GLY A 182 -5.45 7.39 -4.68
C GLY A 182 -5.57 7.15 -6.19
N SER A 183 -6.78 7.32 -6.75
CA SER A 183 -7.01 7.25 -8.19
C SER A 183 -6.33 8.40 -8.96
N THR A 184 -6.34 9.60 -8.39
CA THR A 184 -5.64 10.78 -8.93
C THR A 184 -4.13 10.57 -8.94
N TYR A 185 -3.56 10.03 -7.86
CA TYR A 185 -2.14 9.69 -7.81
C TYR A 185 -1.80 8.59 -8.82
N LEU A 186 -2.62 7.54 -8.92
CA LEU A 186 -2.43 6.48 -9.91
C LEU A 186 -2.32 7.08 -11.33
N SER A 187 -3.30 7.87 -11.76
CA SER A 187 -3.29 8.52 -13.09
C SER A 187 -2.09 9.46 -13.29
N THR A 188 -1.72 10.22 -12.25
CA THR A 188 -0.59 11.15 -12.31
C THR A 188 0.72 10.39 -12.51
N TYR A 189 0.96 9.33 -11.74
CA TYR A 189 2.20 8.58 -11.80
C TYR A 189 2.27 7.58 -12.96
N GLU A 190 1.14 7.16 -13.53
CA GLU A 190 1.13 6.48 -14.83
C GLU A 190 1.74 7.35 -15.94
N LYS A 191 1.56 8.68 -15.87
CA LYS A 191 2.14 9.62 -16.82
C LYS A 191 3.59 9.95 -16.47
N ASN A 192 3.86 10.29 -15.21
CA ASN A 192 5.17 10.76 -14.78
C ASN A 192 6.23 9.64 -14.77
N CYS A 193 5.85 8.41 -14.46
CA CYS A 193 6.79 7.28 -14.39
C CYS A 193 7.07 6.60 -15.74
N LYS A 194 6.62 7.18 -16.88
CA LYS A 194 6.85 6.61 -18.22
C LYS A 194 8.35 6.44 -18.51
N SER A 195 9.14 7.48 -18.29
CA SER A 195 10.59 7.50 -18.55
C SER A 195 11.44 7.59 -17.27
N ASP A 196 10.84 7.91 -16.12
CA ASP A 196 11.55 8.03 -14.85
C ASP A 196 11.90 6.65 -14.28
N ASN A 197 13.15 6.49 -13.83
CA ASN A 197 13.69 5.27 -13.24
C ASN A 197 14.13 5.47 -11.77
N GLY A 198 13.68 6.55 -11.12
CA GLY A 198 13.77 6.71 -9.68
C GLY A 198 13.10 5.55 -8.91
N SER A 199 13.50 5.37 -7.66
CA SER A 199 13.01 4.27 -6.80
C SER A 199 11.48 4.23 -6.74
N PHE A 200 10.83 5.37 -6.56
CA PHE A 200 9.37 5.48 -6.60
C PHE A 200 8.78 4.95 -7.91
N CYS A 201 9.31 5.37 -9.06
CA CYS A 201 8.75 4.97 -10.35
C CYS A 201 9.05 3.52 -10.71
N LYS A 202 10.18 2.96 -10.25
CA LYS A 202 10.45 1.51 -10.34
C LYS A 202 9.43 0.72 -9.53
N GLU A 203 9.19 1.12 -8.28
CA GLU A 203 8.19 0.53 -7.39
C GLU A 203 6.79 0.57 -8.02
N PHE A 204 6.39 1.75 -8.50
CA PHE A 204 5.11 1.97 -9.16
C PHE A 204 4.93 1.09 -10.41
N LYS A 205 5.92 1.06 -11.31
CA LYS A 205 5.84 0.28 -12.55
C LYS A 205 5.80 -1.22 -12.29
N LYS A 206 6.63 -1.72 -11.37
CA LYS A 206 6.78 -3.16 -11.10
C LYS A 206 5.58 -3.73 -10.37
N TYR A 207 5.10 -3.05 -9.34
CA TYR A 207 4.10 -3.59 -8.42
C TYR A 207 2.73 -2.93 -8.57
N ILE A 208 2.64 -1.60 -8.61
CA ILE A 208 1.34 -0.90 -8.63
C ILE A 208 0.61 -1.09 -9.96
N LYS A 209 1.24 -0.68 -11.07
CA LYS A 209 0.60 -0.65 -12.40
C LYS A 209 0.12 -2.03 -12.86
N LYS A 210 0.75 -3.10 -12.38
CA LYS A 210 0.38 -4.49 -12.72
C LYS A 210 -0.99 -4.88 -12.15
N TYR A 211 -1.33 -4.40 -10.95
CA TYR A 211 -2.49 -4.87 -10.19
C TYR A 211 -3.58 -3.82 -9.98
N VAL A 212 -3.24 -2.53 -10.05
CA VAL A 212 -4.19 -1.44 -9.89
C VAL A 212 -4.50 -0.82 -11.24
N LYS A 213 -5.75 -0.92 -11.68
CA LYS A 213 -6.24 -0.36 -12.95
C LYS A 213 -7.21 0.78 -12.69
N LEU A 214 -7.11 1.82 -13.49
CA LEU A 214 -8.11 2.88 -13.52
C LEU A 214 -9.37 2.37 -14.24
N ASP A 215 -10.53 2.81 -13.74
CA ASP A 215 -11.77 2.78 -14.49
C ASP A 215 -11.99 4.18 -15.05
N ASP A 216 -11.80 4.33 -16.36
CA ASP A 216 -11.91 5.62 -17.04
C ASP A 216 -13.35 6.17 -17.08
N LYS A 217 -14.35 5.39 -16.66
CA LYS A 217 -15.77 5.75 -16.76
C LYS A 217 -16.38 6.21 -15.45
N ASN A 218 -15.78 5.85 -14.31
CA ASN A 218 -16.35 6.10 -13.00
C ASN A 218 -15.30 6.70 -12.06
N TYR A 219 -15.74 7.61 -11.20
CA TYR A 219 -14.91 8.18 -10.14
C TYR A 219 -15.62 8.06 -8.81
N ILE A 220 -14.84 7.98 -7.73
CA ILE A 220 -15.40 7.94 -6.37
C ILE A 220 -16.04 9.30 -6.08
N THR A 221 -17.34 9.32 -5.81
CA THR A 221 -18.05 10.53 -5.35
C THR A 221 -18.08 10.58 -3.82
N CYS A 222 -17.73 11.74 -3.29
CA CYS A 222 -17.74 12.01 -1.85
C CYS A 222 -18.73 13.12 -1.56
N ASP A 223 -19.55 12.92 -0.54
CA ASP A 223 -20.41 13.99 -0.05
C ASP A 223 -19.50 15.01 0.62
N ASP A 224 -19.72 16.28 0.32
CA ASP A 224 -19.15 17.33 1.16
C ASP A 224 -19.85 17.23 2.52
N ALA A 225 -19.17 16.60 3.48
CA ALA A 225 -19.55 16.72 4.88
C ALA A 225 -19.71 18.22 5.14
N SER A 226 -20.93 18.65 5.49
CA SER A 226 -21.30 20.03 5.77
C SER A 226 -20.15 20.76 6.45
N SER A 227 -19.52 21.63 5.67
CA SER A 227 -18.33 22.37 6.06
C SER A 227 -18.73 23.45 7.07
N ASN A 228 -18.64 23.13 8.37
CA ASN A 228 -18.26 24.15 9.35
C ASN A 228 -16.73 24.20 9.41
N ALA A 229 -16.12 24.58 8.28
CA ALA A 229 -14.76 25.09 8.19
C ALA A 229 -14.63 25.79 6.83
N PHE A 230 -14.39 27.09 6.90
CA PHE A 230 -14.30 28.05 5.80
C PHE A 230 -13.43 27.54 4.62
N PHE A 231 -14.06 27.31 3.47
CA PHE A 231 -13.37 27.28 2.18
C PHE A 231 -13.47 28.66 1.52
N ASN A 232 -12.37 29.41 1.55
CA ASN A 232 -12.16 30.48 0.58
C ASN A 232 -11.54 29.86 -0.68
N GLY A 233 -12.36 29.75 -1.72
CA GLY A 233 -12.04 30.19 -3.07
C GLY A 233 -11.09 29.37 -3.94
N SER A 234 -11.68 28.76 -4.97
CA SER A 234 -11.16 28.66 -6.35
C SER A 234 -10.06 27.63 -6.66
N LEU A 235 -10.46 26.48 -7.24
CA LEU A 235 -10.21 26.22 -8.67
C LEU A 235 -11.02 24.99 -9.16
N PHE A 236 -12.16 25.25 -9.81
CA PHE A 236 -12.81 24.31 -10.72
C PHE A 236 -12.89 25.01 -12.08
N ILE A 237 -12.10 24.58 -13.06
CA ILE A 237 -12.43 24.84 -14.48
C ILE A 237 -12.13 23.57 -15.31
N LYS A 238 -13.20 22.80 -15.51
CA LYS A 238 -13.71 22.36 -16.81
C LYS A 238 -12.66 22.04 -17.89
N ILE A 239 -12.47 20.74 -18.16
CA ILE A 239 -12.10 20.28 -19.50
C ILE A 239 -13.41 19.83 -20.17
N ILE A 240 -13.99 20.72 -20.97
CA ILE A 240 -15.07 20.40 -21.90
C ILE A 240 -14.44 20.25 -23.29
N THR A 241 -14.71 19.11 -23.88
CA THR A 241 -14.48 18.69 -25.27
C THR A 241 -15.04 19.70 -26.27
N ILE A 242 -14.25 20.13 -27.27
CA ILE A 242 -14.78 20.56 -28.58
C ILE A 242 -13.90 19.97 -29.69
N ASN A 243 -14.59 19.33 -30.64
CA ASN A 243 -14.12 18.63 -31.82
C ASN A 243 -13.59 19.56 -32.94
N LEU A 244 -12.74 18.97 -33.78
CA LEU A 244 -12.58 19.17 -35.23
C LEU A 244 -13.69 19.96 -35.94
N ILE A 245 -13.36 21.04 -36.69
CA ILE A 245 -13.84 21.50 -38.03
C ILE A 245 -12.84 22.60 -38.49
N TYR A 246 -11.92 22.37 -39.44
CA TYR A 246 -11.97 22.57 -40.91
C TYR A 246 -11.63 24.00 -41.44
N VAL A 247 -10.57 24.07 -42.26
CA VAL A 247 -10.29 24.96 -43.44
C VAL A 247 -10.00 26.45 -43.15
N ALA A 248 -8.99 27.11 -43.74
CA ALA A 248 -8.37 26.97 -45.07
C ALA A 248 -6.83 27.10 -45.05
#